data_AF-A0A954MK05-F1
#
_entry.id   AF-A0A954MK05-F1
#
_cell.length_a   1.000
_cell.length_b   1.000
_cell.length_c   1.000
_cell.angle_alpha   90.00
_cell.angle_beta   90.00
_cell.angle_gamma   90.00
#
_symmetry.space_group_name_H-M   'P 1'
#
loop_
_entity.id
_entity.type
_entity.pdbx_description
1 polymer ?
#
loop_
_entity_poly.entity_id
_entity_poly.type
_entity_poly.pdbx_seq_one_letter_code
_entity_poly.pdbx_strand_id
1 'polypeptide(L)'
;MIDQPAPTTSTRPVIPKTECEPSGGVSKTIINFWLDVLLMINFVVLAYVSAVLQFVFPAGFEAAGWTVWGSDVVAWQNFQFATICVFGAAITLHVMLHWNWVCGVINKQLLGRTVIKRDGTDTLIGVGVIAVILHILAIGVFMAKWAITQQP
;
A
#
# COMPACT_ATOMS: atom_id res chain seq x y z
N MET A 1 79.50 -4.41 18.29
CA MET A 1 78.42 -4.72 19.25
C MET A 1 77.35 -3.68 18.97
N ILE A 2 76.19 -4.12 18.47
CA ILE A 2 75.27 -3.32 17.65
C ILE A 2 74.32 -2.53 18.56
N ASP A 3 74.32 -1.20 18.43
CA ASP A 3 73.35 -0.30 19.07
C ASP A 3 71.95 -0.51 18.46
N GLN A 4 70.97 -0.74 19.32
CA GLN A 4 69.59 -0.98 18.95
C GLN A 4 68.78 0.33 19.18
N PRO A 5 68.15 0.93 18.15
CA PRO A 5 67.38 2.15 18.34
C PRO A 5 65.98 1.88 18.94
N ALA A 6 65.52 2.82 19.77
CA ALA A 6 64.27 2.79 20.51
C ALA A 6 63.00 2.79 19.62
N PRO A 7 61.87 2.25 20.10
CA PRO A 7 60.62 2.18 19.35
C PRO A 7 59.95 3.56 19.23
N THR A 8 59.57 3.93 18.01
CA THR A 8 58.86 5.18 17.70
C THR A 8 57.39 5.08 18.09
N THR A 9 56.97 5.98 19.00
CA THR A 9 55.59 6.16 19.42
C THR A 9 54.72 6.60 18.24
N SER A 10 53.84 5.70 17.77
CA SER A 10 52.86 5.96 16.73
C SER A 10 51.66 6.72 17.31
N THR A 11 51.66 8.04 17.19
CA THR A 11 50.52 8.90 17.51
C THR A 11 49.48 8.77 16.40
N ARG A 12 48.41 7.99 16.63
CA ARG A 12 47.27 7.96 15.71
C ARG A 12 46.55 9.31 15.72
N PRO A 13 46.22 9.89 14.55
CA PRO A 13 45.37 11.06 14.47
C PRO A 13 43.94 10.72 14.93
N VAL A 14 43.43 11.50 15.88
CA VAL A 14 42.03 11.43 16.35
C VAL A 14 41.18 12.12 15.27
N ILE A 15 40.44 11.33 14.49
CA ILE A 15 39.48 11.87 13.52
C ILE A 15 38.30 12.48 14.31
N PRO A 16 37.98 13.77 14.11
CA PRO A 16 36.83 14.39 14.75
C PRO A 16 35.54 13.69 14.30
N LYS A 17 34.72 13.28 15.27
CA LYS A 17 33.40 12.71 15.02
C LYS A 17 32.54 13.77 14.35
N THR A 18 32.25 13.59 13.07
CA THR A 18 31.21 14.31 12.36
C THR A 18 29.90 14.14 13.12
N GLU A 19 29.33 15.25 13.59
CA GLU A 19 28.01 15.29 14.23
C GLU A 19 26.97 14.69 13.26
N CYS A 20 26.30 13.64 13.71
CA CYS A 20 25.13 13.10 13.03
C CYS A 20 24.00 14.10 13.17
N GLU A 21 23.73 14.90 12.13
CA GLU A 21 22.44 15.54 12.01
C GLU A 21 21.34 14.47 12.07
N PRO A 22 20.35 14.60 12.97
CA PRO A 22 19.20 13.72 12.96
C PRO A 22 18.38 14.06 11.71
N SER A 23 18.51 13.21 10.69
CA SER A 23 17.59 13.21 9.54
C SER A 23 16.17 12.96 10.07
N GLY A 24 15.40 14.04 10.22
CA GLY A 24 14.01 14.05 10.70
C GLY A 24 13.01 13.43 9.74
N GLY A 25 13.44 12.49 8.90
CA GLY A 25 12.56 11.74 8.01
C GLY A 25 11.78 10.69 8.81
N VAL A 26 10.46 10.68 8.64
CA VAL A 26 9.58 9.62 9.15
C VAL A 26 10.12 8.28 8.65
N SER A 27 10.43 7.37 9.56
CA SER A 27 10.97 6.04 9.21
C SER A 27 9.99 5.30 8.30
N LYS A 28 10.46 4.78 7.16
CA LYS A 28 9.64 3.98 6.23
C LYS A 28 8.91 2.83 6.95
N THR A 29 9.55 2.25 7.96
CA THR A 29 8.96 1.20 8.80
C THR A 29 7.71 1.68 9.53
N ILE A 30 7.69 2.93 10.02
CA ILE A 30 6.54 3.48 10.73
C ILE A 30 5.38 3.78 9.76
N ILE A 31 5.69 4.24 8.54
CA ILE A 31 4.69 4.46 7.49
C ILE A 31 4.04 3.13 7.10
N ASN A 32 4.86 2.08 6.90
CA ASN A 32 4.37 0.74 6.59
C ASN A 32 3.45 0.21 7.69
N PHE A 33 3.87 0.32 8.95
CA PHE A 33 3.06 -0.12 10.09
C PHE A 33 1.69 0.57 10.12
N TRP A 34 1.65 1.90 9.97
CA TRP A 34 0.39 2.63 9.96
C TRP A 34 -0.48 2.30 8.75
N LEU A 35 0.12 2.04 7.59
CA LEU A 35 -0.60 1.61 6.39
C LEU A 35 -1.26 0.24 6.61
N ASP A 36 -0.57 -0.69 7.27
CA ASP A 36 -1.08 -2.03 7.56
C ASP A 36 -2.20 -1.98 8.61
N VAL A 37 -2.06 -1.14 9.64
CA VAL A 37 -3.14 -0.88 10.60
C VAL A 37 -4.35 -0.26 9.91
N LEU A 38 -4.15 0.71 9.01
CA LEU A 38 -5.21 1.32 8.23
C LEU A 38 -5.91 0.28 7.35
N LEU A 39 -5.17 -0.62 6.71
CA LEU A 39 -5.73 -1.73 5.94
C LEU A 39 -6.60 -2.64 6.80
N MET A 40 -6.11 -3.03 7.98
CA MET A 40 -6.86 -3.88 8.90
C MET A 40 -8.17 -3.21 9.34
N ILE A 41 -8.10 -1.94 9.76
CA ILE A 41 -9.30 -1.19 10.18
C ILE A 41 -10.29 -1.08 9.03
N ASN A 42 -9.82 -0.72 7.83
CA ASN A 42 -10.68 -0.55 6.67
C ASN A 42 -11.34 -1.87 6.25
N PHE A 43 -10.61 -2.99 6.31
CA PHE A 43 -11.17 -4.32 6.10
C PHE A 43 -12.30 -4.65 7.09
N VAL A 44 -12.10 -4.35 8.39
CA VAL A 44 -13.13 -4.58 9.41
C VAL A 44 -14.37 -3.71 9.15
N VAL A 45 -14.19 -2.44 8.79
CA VAL A 45 -15.30 -1.54 8.42
C VAL A 45 -16.04 -2.08 7.20
N LEU A 46 -15.32 -2.51 6.16
CA LEU A 46 -15.92 -3.06 4.96
C LEU A 46 -16.72 -4.34 5.25
N ALA A 47 -16.18 -5.23 6.09
CA ALA A 47 -16.86 -6.45 6.52
C ALA A 47 -18.13 -6.13 7.31
N TYR A 48 -18.06 -5.15 8.22
CA TYR A 48 -19.21 -4.68 8.98
C TYR A 48 -20.31 -4.11 8.08
N VAL A 49 -19.96 -3.19 7.17
CA VAL A 49 -20.93 -2.59 6.24
C VAL A 49 -21.56 -3.65 5.35
N SER A 50 -20.77 -4.62 4.88
CA SER A 50 -21.27 -5.74 4.07
C SER A 50 -22.25 -6.60 4.86
N ALA A 51 -21.98 -6.85 6.14
CA ALA A 51 -22.88 -7.59 7.03
C ALA A 51 -24.18 -6.81 7.29
N VAL A 52 -24.12 -5.48 7.49
CA VAL A 52 -25.31 -4.63 7.63
C VAL A 52 -26.19 -4.71 6.38
N LEU A 53 -25.59 -4.54 5.20
CA LEU A 53 -26.32 -4.62 3.93
C LEU A 53 -26.91 -6.00 3.66
N GLN A 54 -26.26 -7.07 4.11
CA GLN A 54 -26.70 -8.45 3.88
C GLN A 54 -27.74 -8.95 4.90
N PHE A 55 -27.64 -8.53 6.16
CA PHE A 55 -28.44 -9.10 7.25
C PHE A 55 -29.46 -8.14 7.85
N VAL A 56 -29.28 -6.82 7.72
CA VAL A 56 -30.19 -5.83 8.31
C VAL A 56 -31.20 -5.32 7.28
N PHE A 57 -30.77 -5.11 6.04
CA PHE A 57 -31.68 -4.73 4.96
C PHE A 57 -32.35 -5.96 4.34
N PRO A 58 -33.67 -5.93 4.10
CA PRO A 58 -34.34 -6.98 3.35
C PRO A 58 -33.88 -6.99 1.88
N ALA A 59 -34.04 -8.12 1.19
CA ALA A 59 -33.53 -8.27 -0.16
C ALA A 59 -34.34 -7.47 -1.19
N GLY A 60 -33.64 -6.75 -2.08
CA GLY A 60 -34.24 -6.11 -3.25
C GLY A 60 -35.15 -4.92 -2.93
N PHE A 61 -36.28 -4.83 -3.62
CA PHE A 61 -37.23 -3.71 -3.57
C PHE A 61 -37.97 -3.60 -2.23
N GLU A 62 -37.95 -4.65 -1.40
CA GLU A 62 -38.54 -4.63 -0.05
C GLU A 62 -37.79 -3.71 0.92
N ALA A 63 -36.56 -3.32 0.59
CA ALA A 63 -35.78 -2.36 1.37
C ALA A 63 -36.21 -0.90 1.14
N ALA A 64 -37.15 -0.63 0.22
CA ALA A 64 -37.63 0.71 -0.04
C ALA A 64 -38.27 1.32 1.22
N GLY A 65 -37.69 2.44 1.70
CA GLY A 65 -38.13 3.13 2.92
C GLY A 65 -37.56 2.58 4.23
N TRP A 66 -36.78 1.50 4.20
CA TRP A 66 -36.04 1.04 5.38
C TRP A 66 -34.85 1.96 5.65
N THR A 67 -34.66 2.32 6.92
CA THR A 67 -33.52 3.11 7.35
C THR A 67 -32.85 2.47 8.54
N VAL A 68 -31.52 2.49 8.54
CA VAL A 68 -30.68 2.07 9.65
C VAL A 68 -29.88 3.29 10.08
N TRP A 69 -30.09 3.74 11.32
CA TRP A 69 -29.52 4.98 11.85
C TRP A 69 -29.83 6.22 10.99
N GLY A 70 -31.02 6.27 10.40
CA GLY A 70 -31.46 7.38 9.55
C GLY A 70 -30.90 7.36 8.12
N SER A 71 -30.10 6.35 7.77
CA SER A 71 -29.56 6.16 6.42
C SER A 71 -30.28 5.03 5.70
N ASP A 72 -30.65 5.24 4.45
CA ASP A 72 -31.27 4.22 3.59
C ASP A 72 -30.25 3.25 2.98
N VAL A 73 -30.75 2.22 2.31
CA VAL A 73 -29.91 1.19 1.67
C VAL A 73 -28.92 1.77 0.66
N VAL A 74 -29.30 2.84 -0.05
CA VAL A 74 -28.45 3.48 -1.08
C VAL A 74 -27.29 4.21 -0.42
N ALA A 75 -27.52 4.93 0.68
CA ALA A 75 -26.48 5.59 1.46
C ALA A 75 -25.47 4.58 2.01
N TRP A 76 -25.94 3.45 2.54
CA TRP A 76 -25.07 2.37 3.02
C TRP A 76 -24.26 1.71 1.89
N GLN A 77 -24.86 1.48 0.72
CA GLN A 77 -24.16 0.98 -0.48
C GLN A 77 -23.09 1.97 -0.97
N ASN A 78 -23.40 3.27 -1.00
CA ASN A 78 -22.44 4.31 -1.36
C ASN A 78 -21.27 4.37 -0.37
N PHE A 79 -21.56 4.21 0.93
CA PHE A 79 -20.52 4.14 1.96
C PHE A 79 -19.64 2.88 1.81
N GLN A 80 -20.25 1.73 1.50
CA GLN A 80 -19.52 0.49 1.20
C GLN A 80 -18.59 0.70 0.01
N PHE A 81 -19.10 1.28 -1.07
CA PHE A 81 -18.34 1.55 -2.29
C PHE A 81 -17.16 2.49 -2.01
N ALA A 82 -17.38 3.61 -1.30
CA ALA A 82 -16.32 4.52 -0.91
C ALA A 82 -15.23 3.81 -0.07
N THR A 83 -15.65 2.94 0.85
CA THR A 83 -14.74 2.12 1.68
C THR A 83 -13.90 1.18 0.80
N ILE A 84 -14.51 0.50 -0.18
CA ILE A 84 -13.81 -0.33 -1.16
C ILE A 84 -12.79 0.48 -1.96
N CYS A 85 -13.12 1.70 -2.38
CA CYS A 85 -12.18 2.56 -3.10
C CYS A 85 -10.96 2.91 -2.24
N VAL A 86 -11.18 3.28 -0.98
CA VAL A 86 -10.08 3.57 -0.03
C VAL A 86 -9.24 2.31 0.23
N PHE A 87 -9.89 1.15 0.44
CA PHE A 87 -9.20 -0.12 0.62
C PHE A 87 -8.33 -0.49 -0.58
N GLY A 88 -8.87 -0.36 -1.79
CA GLY A 88 -8.16 -0.62 -3.04
C GLY A 88 -6.94 0.29 -3.22
N ALA A 89 -7.07 1.58 -2.91
CA ALA A 89 -5.97 2.53 -2.93
C ALA A 89 -4.90 2.21 -1.87
N ALA A 90 -5.31 1.85 -0.65
CA ALA A 90 -4.40 1.48 0.43
C ALA A 90 -3.63 0.18 0.12
N ILE A 91 -4.30 -0.84 -0.43
CA ILE A 91 -3.65 -2.10 -0.87
C ILE A 91 -2.65 -1.79 -1.97
N THR A 92 -3.05 -0.97 -2.94
CA THR A 92 -2.19 -0.54 -4.03
C THR A 92 -0.90 0.08 -3.50
N LEU A 93 -1.02 1.04 -2.59
CA LEU A 93 0.13 1.65 -1.93
C LEU A 93 0.96 0.61 -1.16
N HIS A 94 0.33 -0.28 -0.40
CA HIS A 94 1.01 -1.31 0.37
C HIS A 94 1.85 -2.24 -0.52
N VAL A 95 1.31 -2.64 -1.67
CA VAL A 95 2.02 -3.46 -2.66
C VAL A 95 3.20 -2.69 -3.27
N MET A 96 3.03 -1.40 -3.58
CA MET A 96 4.15 -0.57 -4.05
C MET A 96 5.29 -0.51 -3.03
N LEU A 97 4.98 -0.39 -1.74
CA LEU A 97 5.99 -0.32 -0.67
C LEU A 97 6.70 -1.68 -0.46
N HIS A 98 5.99 -2.79 -0.68
CA HIS A 98 6.56 -4.14 -0.61
C HIS A 98 7.10 -4.67 -1.94
N TRP A 99 7.11 -3.87 -3.01
CA TRP A 99 7.44 -4.33 -4.36
C TRP A 99 8.83 -5.00 -4.47
N ASN A 100 9.83 -4.47 -3.76
CA ASN A 100 11.17 -5.07 -3.71
C ASN A 100 11.16 -6.47 -3.07
N TRP A 101 10.32 -6.68 -2.06
CA TRP A 101 10.11 -8.01 -1.48
C TRP A 101 9.43 -8.93 -2.48
N VAL A 102 8.41 -8.44 -3.20
CA VAL A 102 7.71 -9.22 -4.25
C VAL A 102 8.69 -9.66 -5.34
N CYS A 103 9.52 -8.76 -5.87
CA CYS A 103 10.56 -9.10 -6.85
C CYS A 103 11.57 -10.11 -6.28
N GLY A 104 11.94 -9.99 -5.00
CA GLY A 104 12.79 -10.95 -4.31
C GLY A 104 12.17 -12.34 -4.20
N VAL A 105 10.88 -12.42 -3.83
CA VAL A 105 10.13 -13.67 -3.73
C VAL A 105 9.97 -14.32 -5.10
N ILE A 106 9.55 -13.58 -6.12
CA ILE A 106 9.37 -14.10 -7.48
C ILE A 106 10.69 -14.64 -8.02
N ASN A 107 11.78 -13.88 -7.93
CA ASN A 107 13.04 -14.34 -8.50
C ASN A 107 13.65 -15.53 -7.74
N LYS A 108 13.50 -15.56 -6.41
CA LYS A 108 14.04 -16.64 -5.57
C LYS A 108 13.20 -17.91 -5.64
N GLN A 109 11.87 -17.79 -5.54
CA GLN A 109 10.97 -18.94 -5.48
C GLN A 109 10.50 -19.41 -6.85
N LEU A 110 10.27 -18.50 -7.80
CA LEU A 110 9.70 -18.84 -9.11
C LEU A 110 10.76 -19.01 -10.20
N LEU A 111 11.80 -18.16 -10.24
CA LEU A 111 12.83 -18.22 -11.28
C LEU A 111 14.16 -18.87 -10.86
N GLY A 112 14.35 -19.14 -9.56
CA GLY A 112 15.60 -19.71 -9.04
C GLY A 112 16.85 -18.87 -9.33
N ARG A 113 16.70 -17.57 -9.63
CA ARG A 113 17.80 -16.66 -9.99
C ARG A 113 18.18 -15.77 -8.80
N THR A 114 19.48 -15.61 -8.57
CA THR A 114 20.02 -14.62 -7.63
C THR A 114 20.00 -13.25 -8.30
N VAL A 115 19.18 -12.34 -7.78
CA VAL A 115 18.97 -11.00 -8.38
C VAL A 115 20.06 -10.03 -7.97
N ILE A 116 20.60 -9.29 -8.94
CA ILE A 116 21.42 -8.10 -8.72
C ILE A 116 20.48 -6.92 -8.49
N LYS A 117 20.58 -6.30 -7.31
CA LYS A 117 19.73 -5.22 -6.80
C LYS A 117 19.54 -4.08 -7.82
N ARG A 118 18.30 -3.81 -8.26
CA ARG A 118 17.91 -2.67 -9.12
C ARG A 118 16.79 -1.86 -8.46
N ASP A 119 17.15 -1.06 -7.45
CA ASP A 119 16.17 -0.41 -6.54
C ASP A 119 15.17 0.56 -7.22
N GLY A 120 15.56 1.26 -8.30
CA GLY A 120 14.73 2.32 -8.90
C GLY A 120 13.82 1.89 -10.05
N THR A 121 14.33 1.08 -10.98
CA THR A 121 13.59 0.65 -12.18
C THR A 121 12.46 -0.31 -11.83
N ASP A 122 12.67 -1.17 -10.83
CA ASP A 122 11.68 -2.17 -10.42
C ASP A 122 10.43 -1.49 -9.84
N THR A 123 10.61 -0.46 -8.99
CA THR A 123 9.50 0.33 -8.43
C THR A 123 8.69 1.03 -9.53
N LEU A 124 9.35 1.55 -10.56
CA LEU A 124 8.68 2.23 -11.69
C LEU A 124 7.82 1.26 -12.52
N ILE A 125 8.28 0.02 -12.70
CA ILE A 125 7.51 -1.05 -13.37
C ILE A 125 6.28 -1.41 -12.53
N GLY A 126 6.45 -1.56 -11.21
CA GLY A 126 5.33 -1.83 -10.29
C GLY A 126 4.25 -0.74 -10.36
N VAL A 127 4.66 0.53 -10.31
CA VAL A 127 3.75 1.68 -10.48
C VAL A 127 3.06 1.64 -11.84
N GLY A 128 3.79 1.35 -12.92
CA GLY A 128 3.25 1.27 -14.27
C GLY A 128 2.17 0.18 -14.41
N VAL A 129 2.42 -1.02 -13.91
CA VAL A 129 1.45 -2.15 -13.96
C VAL A 129 0.17 -1.80 -13.20
N ILE A 130 0.31 -1.26 -11.99
CA ILE A 130 -0.83 -0.85 -11.16
C ILE A 130 -1.62 0.26 -11.85
N ALA A 131 -0.95 1.27 -12.40
CA ALA A 131 -1.60 2.37 -13.11
C ALA A 131 -2.43 1.85 -14.29
N VAL A 132 -1.89 0.90 -15.07
CA VAL A 132 -2.62 0.27 -16.17
C VAL A 132 -3.88 -0.45 -15.67
N ILE A 133 -3.77 -1.25 -14.61
CA ILE A 133 -4.91 -1.98 -14.04
C ILE A 133 -6.01 -1.00 -13.57
N LEU A 134 -5.62 0.07 -12.87
CA LEU A 134 -6.56 1.09 -12.41
C LEU A 134 -7.27 1.80 -13.58
N HIS A 135 -6.55 2.09 -14.67
CA HIS A 135 -7.15 2.69 -15.86
C HIS A 135 -8.12 1.72 -16.57
N ILE A 136 -7.79 0.43 -16.64
CA ILE A 136 -8.70 -0.58 -17.21
C ILE A 136 -10.01 -0.64 -16.41
N LEU A 137 -9.93 -0.66 -15.08
CA LEU A 137 -11.12 -0.64 -14.21
C LEU A 137 -11.93 0.64 -14.38
N ALA A 138 -11.27 1.81 -14.41
CA ALA A 138 -11.92 3.11 -14.60
C ALA A 138 -12.64 3.19 -15.95
N ILE A 139 -12.01 2.71 -17.03
CA ILE A 139 -12.62 2.62 -18.36
C ILE A 139 -13.85 1.70 -18.33
N GLY A 140 -13.77 0.55 -17.65
CA GLY A 140 -14.91 -0.36 -17.49
C GLY A 140 -16.11 0.31 -16.82
N VAL A 141 -15.90 1.04 -15.72
CA VAL A 141 -16.95 1.80 -15.02
C VAL A 141 -17.50 2.93 -15.91
N PHE A 142 -16.62 3.65 -16.60
CA PHE A 142 -17.03 4.72 -17.51
C PHE A 142 -17.90 4.19 -18.65
N MET A 143 -17.51 3.07 -19.27
CA MET A 143 -18.27 2.42 -20.33
C MET A 143 -19.63 1.94 -19.83
N ALA A 144 -19.70 1.37 -18.62
CA ALA A 144 -20.96 0.97 -18.01
C ALA A 144 -21.89 2.18 -17.79
N LYS A 145 -21.37 3.29 -17.27
CA LYS A 145 -22.14 4.53 -17.10
C LYS A 145 -22.62 5.09 -18.45
N TRP A 146 -21.74 5.12 -19.45
CA TRP A 146 -22.06 5.60 -20.80
C TRP A 146 -23.18 4.79 -21.44
N ALA A 147 -23.18 3.46 -21.26
CA ALA A 147 -24.22 2.58 -21.78
C ALA A 147 -25.60 2.88 -21.19
N ILE A 148 -25.68 3.25 -19.91
CA ILE A 148 -26.96 3.62 -19.26
C ILE A 148 -27.47 4.95 -19.82
N THR A 149 -26.60 5.94 -20.04
CA THR A 149 -27.02 7.25 -20.57
C THR A 149 -27.53 7.22 -22.01
N GLN A 150 -27.30 6.12 -22.74
CA GLN A 150 -27.76 5.90 -24.11
C GLN A 150 -29.12 5.22 -24.19
N GLN A 151 -29.70 4.78 -23.07
CA GLN A 151 -31.05 4.21 -23.06
C GLN A 151 -32.08 5.35 -23.27
N PRO A 152 -32.94 5.27 -24.29
CA PRO A 152 -33.95 6.29 -24.60
C PRO A 152 -35.08 6.36 -23.57
#